data_AF-A0AB37SVM4-F1
#
_entry.id   AF-A0AB37SVM4-F1
#
_cell.length_a   1.000
_cell.length_b   1.000
_cell.length_c   1.000
_cell.angle_alpha   90.00
_cell.angle_beta   90.00
_cell.angle_gamma   90.00
#
_symmetry.space_group_name_H-M   'P 1'
#
loop_
_entity.id
_entity.type
_entity.pdbx_description
1 polymer ?
#
loop_
_entity_poly.entity_id
_entity_poly.type
_entity_poly.pdbx_seq_one_letter_code
_entity_poly.pdbx_strand_id
1 'polypeptide(L)'
;MADRTGGQLEFLVLGHSPEGATGWPHPVTISVYPRGKTTLLNFSMGPHIVNVGGQRSVTQVFLDGKLDETYAEEFDACEARWLVPHLARLAAGEKVTDRALIKAYESKFGHRPRTERSADYTF
;
A
#
# COMPACT_ATOMS: atom_id res chain seq x y z
N MET A 1 -23.84 -21.07 15.93
CA MET A 1 -23.70 -20.89 14.47
C MET A 1 -22.54 -19.93 14.26
N ALA A 2 -21.44 -20.38 13.67
CA ALA A 2 -20.24 -19.57 13.47
C ALA A 2 -20.44 -18.73 12.20
N ASP A 3 -20.61 -17.42 12.36
CA ASP A 3 -20.65 -16.46 11.26
C ASP A 3 -19.22 -16.35 10.68
N ARG A 4 -18.96 -17.15 9.64
CA ARG A 4 -17.74 -17.07 8.82
C ARG A 4 -17.99 -16.11 7.65
N THR A 5 -18.22 -14.84 7.94
CA THR A 5 -17.99 -13.77 6.97
C THR A 5 -16.49 -13.44 7.00
N GLY A 6 -15.70 -14.16 6.20
CA GLY A 6 -14.28 -13.90 6.03
C GLY A 6 -14.05 -12.45 5.61
N GLY A 7 -13.42 -11.66 6.48
CA GLY A 7 -13.30 -10.20 6.39
C GLY A 7 -12.39 -9.75 5.25
N GLN A 8 -13.00 -9.38 4.13
CA GLN A 8 -12.31 -8.65 3.07
C GLN A 8 -12.14 -7.19 3.47
N LEU A 9 -10.90 -6.71 3.42
CA LEU A 9 -10.53 -5.31 3.64
C LEU A 9 -10.50 -4.58 2.29
N GLU A 10 -10.89 -3.31 2.30
CA GLU A 10 -10.82 -2.43 1.12
C GLU A 10 -9.52 -1.62 1.17
N PHE A 11 -8.59 -1.94 0.27
CA PHE A 11 -7.31 -1.25 0.15
C PHE A 11 -7.40 -0.14 -0.89
N LEU A 12 -6.75 1.00 -0.60
CA LEU A 12 -6.57 2.11 -1.54
C LEU A 12 -5.33 1.83 -2.39
N VAL A 13 -5.46 1.76 -3.71
CA VAL A 13 -4.30 1.65 -4.63
C VAL A 13 -3.66 3.03 -4.75
N LEU A 14 -2.49 3.22 -4.14
CA LEU A 14 -1.81 4.52 -3.99
C LEU A 14 -0.47 4.60 -4.74
N GLY A 15 -0.01 3.50 -5.33
CA GLY A 15 1.12 3.45 -6.24
C GLY A 15 0.86 2.45 -7.35
N HIS A 16 1.29 2.78 -8.57
CA HIS A 16 1.18 1.89 -9.72
C HIS A 16 2.33 2.14 -10.68
N SER A 17 3.09 1.10 -11.02
CA SER A 17 4.13 1.20 -12.05
C SER A 17 3.52 1.04 -13.44
N PRO A 18 4.03 1.76 -14.46
CA PRO A 18 3.68 1.48 -15.84
C PRO A 18 4.09 0.06 -16.25
N GLU A 19 3.40 -0.50 -17.25
CA GLU A 19 3.81 -1.76 -17.88
C GLU A 19 5.24 -1.66 -18.43
N GLY A 20 6.08 -2.63 -18.09
CA GLY A 20 7.46 -2.72 -18.57
C GLY A 20 8.45 -1.68 -18.01
N ALA A 21 8.04 -0.82 -17.06
CA ALA A 21 8.87 0.29 -16.57
C ALA A 21 10.13 -0.13 -15.80
N THR A 22 10.15 -1.33 -15.22
CA THR A 22 11.18 -1.77 -14.24
C THR A 22 11.93 -3.02 -14.69
N GLY A 23 11.68 -3.51 -15.91
CA GLY A 23 12.15 -4.85 -16.31
C GLY A 23 11.43 -6.00 -15.59
N TRP A 24 10.48 -5.70 -14.69
CA TRP A 24 9.63 -6.71 -14.07
C TRP A 24 8.61 -7.25 -15.09
N PRO A 25 8.27 -8.55 -15.01
CA PRO A 25 7.37 -9.18 -15.96
C PRO A 25 5.95 -8.58 -15.94
N HIS A 26 5.59 -7.87 -14.87
CA HIS A 26 4.28 -7.28 -14.70
C HIS A 26 4.28 -5.97 -13.91
N PRO A 27 3.22 -5.13 -14.02
CA PRO A 27 3.05 -3.92 -13.24
C PRO A 27 2.99 -4.18 -11.74
N VAL A 28 3.53 -3.24 -10.97
CA VAL A 28 3.50 -3.26 -9.51
C VAL A 28 2.48 -2.28 -8.98
N THR A 29 1.78 -2.68 -7.93
CA THR A 29 0.91 -1.78 -7.17
C THR A 29 1.31 -1.77 -5.71
N ILE A 30 1.15 -0.59 -5.10
CA ILE A 30 1.21 -0.40 -3.64
C ILE A 30 -0.20 -0.01 -3.21
N SER A 31 -0.83 -0.88 -2.44
CA SER A 31 -2.16 -0.65 -1.89
C SER A 31 -2.13 -0.58 -0.38
N VAL A 32 -2.88 0.34 0.22
CA VAL A 32 -2.83 0.63 1.65
C VAL A 32 -4.20 0.47 2.29
N TYR A 33 -4.24 -0.25 3.41
CA TYR A 33 -5.37 -0.28 4.33
C TYR A 33 -4.99 0.47 5.63
N PRO A 34 -5.39 1.75 5.79
CA PRO A 34 -4.97 2.57 6.90
C PRO A 34 -5.58 2.10 8.22
N ARG A 35 -4.73 1.76 9.19
CA ARG A 35 -5.14 1.29 10.52
C ARG A 35 -4.17 1.77 11.62
N GLY A 36 -3.61 2.96 11.46
CA GLY A 36 -2.56 3.46 12.38
C GLY A 36 -1.30 2.59 12.32
N LYS A 37 -0.76 2.17 13.48
CA LYS A 37 0.43 1.29 13.53
C LYS A 37 0.23 -0.08 12.90
N THR A 38 -1.01 -0.52 12.76
CA THR A 38 -1.36 -1.80 12.11
C THR A 38 -1.82 -1.61 10.67
N THR A 39 -1.49 -0.45 10.07
CA THR A 39 -1.70 -0.23 8.63
C THR A 39 -1.05 -1.35 7.84
N LEU A 40 -1.79 -1.88 6.87
CA LEU A 40 -1.35 -2.96 6.00
C LEU A 40 -1.01 -2.40 4.62
N LEU A 41 0.11 -2.85 4.06
CA LEU A 41 0.51 -2.60 2.68
C LEU A 41 0.46 -3.91 1.91
N ASN A 42 -0.16 -3.89 0.74
CA ASN A 42 -0.03 -4.95 -0.25
C ASN A 42 0.90 -4.47 -1.36
N PHE A 43 1.87 -5.31 -1.70
CA PHE A 43 2.70 -5.17 -2.89
C PHE A 43 2.28 -6.28 -3.86
N SER A 44 1.67 -5.92 -4.98
CA SER A 44 1.25 -6.88 -6.00
C SER A 44 2.09 -6.70 -7.26
N MET A 45 2.68 -7.78 -7.76
CA MET A 45 3.38 -7.83 -9.04
C MET A 45 2.53 -8.60 -10.07
N GLY A 46 1.69 -7.88 -10.82
CA GLY A 46 1.01 -8.36 -12.04
C GLY A 46 -0.51 -8.58 -12.05
N PRO A 47 -1.06 -9.09 -13.18
CA PRO A 47 -2.50 -9.11 -13.47
C PRO A 47 -3.29 -10.12 -12.61
N HIS A 48 -2.57 -11.00 -11.93
CA HIS A 48 -3.11 -11.92 -10.94
C HIS A 48 -2.44 -11.62 -9.62
N ILE A 49 -3.26 -11.52 -8.56
CA ILE A 49 -2.89 -11.35 -7.14
C ILE A 49 -2.11 -12.60 -6.68
N VAL A 50 -0.95 -12.86 -7.26
CA VAL A 50 0.09 -13.68 -6.66
C VAL A 50 0.97 -12.68 -5.93
N ASN A 51 0.84 -12.68 -4.61
CA ASN A 51 1.62 -11.91 -3.63
C ASN A 51 3.12 -12.24 -3.72
N VAL A 52 3.76 -12.00 -4.85
CA VAL A 52 5.21 -11.85 -4.92
C VAL A 52 5.44 -10.41 -4.45
N GLY A 53 5.49 -10.22 -3.12
CA GLY A 53 5.49 -8.92 -2.45
C GLY A 53 4.80 -9.00 -1.09
N GLY A 54 3.62 -9.61 -1.06
CA GLY A 54 2.92 -9.97 0.17
C GLY A 54 2.28 -8.79 0.91
N GLN A 55 1.55 -9.13 1.96
CA GLN A 55 1.01 -8.15 2.90
C GLN A 55 2.05 -7.89 3.99
N ARG A 56 2.31 -6.61 4.29
CA ARG A 56 3.27 -6.17 5.30
C ARG A 56 2.64 -5.13 6.22
N SER A 57 3.02 -5.12 7.48
CA SER A 57 2.66 -4.00 8.35
C SER A 57 3.49 -2.76 7.98
N VAL A 58 2.93 -1.57 8.18
CA VAL A 58 3.66 -0.31 7.94
C VAL A 58 4.93 -0.22 8.76
N THR A 59 4.97 -0.83 9.95
CA THR A 59 6.15 -0.88 10.83
C THR A 59 7.25 -1.84 10.36
N GLN A 60 6.95 -2.76 9.43
CA GLN A 60 7.96 -3.59 8.76
C GLN A 60 8.57 -2.90 7.54
N VAL A 61 7.84 -1.97 6.94
CA VAL A 61 8.27 -1.19 5.76
C VAL A 61 8.97 0.11 6.18
N PHE A 62 8.61 0.65 7.35
CA PHE A 62 9.19 1.86 7.90
C PHE A 62 9.89 1.59 9.23
N LEU A 63 11.22 1.72 9.23
CA LEU A 63 12.09 1.57 10.39
C LEU A 63 12.62 2.95 10.80
N ASP A 64 12.52 3.29 12.09
CA ASP A 64 12.95 4.59 12.63
C ASP A 64 12.42 5.81 11.86
N GLY A 65 11.17 5.71 11.37
CA GLY A 65 10.49 6.77 10.61
C GLY A 65 10.99 6.92 9.17
N LYS A 66 11.82 6.01 8.68
CA LYS A 66 12.36 6.00 7.31
C LYS A 66 11.87 4.77 6.56
N LEU A 67 11.71 4.90 5.25
CA LEU A 67 11.46 3.76 4.38
C LEU A 67 12.68 2.84 4.41
N ASP A 68 12.48 1.56 4.68
CA ASP A 68 13.52 0.54 4.56
C ASP A 68 13.97 0.42 3.09
N GLU A 69 15.28 0.42 2.86
CA GLU A 69 15.89 0.39 1.53
C GLU A 69 15.46 -0.84 0.71
N THR A 70 15.08 -1.93 1.38
CA THR A 70 14.55 -3.14 0.75
C THR A 70 13.29 -2.88 -0.08
N TYR A 71 12.51 -1.84 0.25
CA TYR A 71 11.28 -1.47 -0.47
C TYR A 71 11.45 -0.21 -1.33
N ALA A 72 12.66 0.34 -1.43
CA ALA A 72 12.88 1.61 -2.13
C ALA A 72 12.54 1.52 -3.61
N GLU A 73 12.86 0.38 -4.24
CA GLU A 73 12.66 0.14 -5.67
C GLU A 73 11.17 0.12 -6.03
N GLU A 74 10.33 -0.55 -5.24
CA GLU A 74 8.87 -0.59 -5.45
C GLU A 74 8.25 0.81 -5.30
N PHE A 75 8.74 1.60 -4.35
CA PHE A 75 8.26 2.97 -4.16
C PHE A 75 8.67 3.90 -5.30
N ASP A 76 9.87 3.72 -5.86
CA ASP A 76 10.31 4.47 -7.04
C ASP A 76 9.52 4.06 -8.28
N ALA A 77 9.43 2.74 -8.53
CA ALA A 77 8.71 2.17 -9.65
C ALA A 77 7.24 2.60 -9.72
N CYS A 78 6.59 2.71 -8.55
CA CYS A 78 5.18 3.06 -8.45
C CYS A 78 4.91 4.58 -8.37
N GLU A 79 5.95 5.41 -8.58
CA GLU A 79 5.91 6.86 -8.32
C GLU A 79 5.36 7.22 -6.93
N ALA A 80 5.57 6.36 -5.94
CA ALA A 80 4.92 6.40 -4.62
C ALA A 80 5.72 7.16 -3.55
N ARG A 81 6.80 7.85 -3.91
CA ARG A 81 7.62 8.64 -2.96
C ARG A 81 6.83 9.71 -2.20
N TRP A 82 5.74 10.22 -2.77
CA TRP A 82 4.84 11.15 -2.10
C TRP A 82 4.11 10.52 -0.89
N LEU A 83 3.95 9.20 -0.87
CA LEU A 83 3.23 8.46 0.16
C LEU A 83 4.09 8.24 1.41
N VAL A 84 5.42 8.22 1.26
CA VAL A 84 6.43 8.01 2.32
C VAL A 84 6.17 8.85 3.59
N PRO A 85 5.99 10.19 3.51
CA PRO A 85 5.72 10.98 4.72
C PRO A 85 4.40 10.60 5.42
N HIS A 86 3.39 10.12 4.70
CA HIS A 86 2.13 9.69 5.29
C HIS A 86 2.26 8.33 6.00
N LEU A 87 3.00 7.40 5.40
CA LEU A 87 3.24 6.08 5.98
C LEU A 87 4.17 6.13 7.19
N ALA A 88 5.19 6.99 7.16
CA ALA A 88 6.07 7.21 8.33
C ALA A 88 5.26 7.68 9.55
N ARG A 89 4.29 8.58 9.36
CA ARG A 89 3.36 9.03 10.42
C ARG A 89 2.47 7.89 10.92
N LEU A 90 1.94 7.07 10.02
CA LEU A 90 1.17 5.88 10.39
C LEU A 90 2.00 4.88 11.19
N ALA A 91 3.26 4.63 10.81
CA ALA A 91 4.21 3.79 11.54
C ALA A 91 4.52 4.33 12.94
N ALA A 92 4.66 5.65 13.08
CA ALA A 92 4.77 6.31 14.38
C ALA A 92 3.50 6.20 15.24
N GLY A 93 2.37 5.78 14.65
CA GLY A 93 1.07 5.65 15.30
C GLY A 93 0.24 6.92 15.28
N GLU A 94 0.61 7.89 14.45
CA GLU A 94 -0.25 9.03 14.20
C GLU A 94 -1.50 8.61 13.42
N LYS A 95 -2.55 9.42 13.59
CA LYS A 95 -3.81 9.23 12.88
C LYS A 95 -3.71 9.89 11.49
N VAL A 96 -3.47 9.09 10.47
CA VAL A 96 -3.71 9.45 9.07
C VAL A 96 -4.97 8.73 8.60
N THR A 97 -5.94 9.47 8.09
CA THR A 97 -7.22 8.91 7.65
C THR A 97 -7.21 8.58 6.17
N ASP A 98 -8.07 7.65 5.74
CA ASP A 98 -8.29 7.32 4.33
C ASP A 98 -8.59 8.58 3.51
N ARG A 99 -9.39 9.49 4.05
CA ARG A 99 -9.72 10.78 3.41
C ARG A 99 -8.48 11.65 3.18
N ALA A 100 -7.51 11.64 4.10
CA ALA A 100 -6.28 12.39 3.94
C ALA A 100 -5.40 11.78 2.84
N LEU A 101 -5.32 10.46 2.77
CA LEU A 101 -4.58 9.76 1.71
C LEU A 101 -5.24 9.95 0.34
N ILE A 102 -6.57 9.83 0.26
CA ILE A 102 -7.34 10.08 -0.96
C ILE A 102 -7.11 11.52 -1.45
N LYS A 103 -7.20 12.51 -0.55
CA LYS A 103 -6.97 13.92 -0.92
C LYS A 103 -5.54 14.17 -1.40
N ALA A 104 -4.55 13.55 -0.76
CA ALA A 104 -3.14 13.66 -1.18
C ALA A 104 -2.91 13.02 -2.56
N TYR A 105 -3.51 11.84 -2.80
CA TYR A 105 -3.50 11.18 -4.10
C TYR A 105 -4.15 12.04 -5.19
N GLU A 106 -5.38 12.52 -4.95
CA GLU A 106 -6.12 13.38 -5.88
C GLU A 106 -5.35 14.65 -6.21
N SER A 107 -4.69 15.27 -5.22
CA SER A 107 -3.87 16.46 -5.44
C SER A 107 -2.65 16.19 -6.32
N LYS A 108 -2.11 14.96 -6.33
CA LYS A 108 -0.94 14.60 -7.14
C LYS A 108 -1.33 14.14 -8.55
N PHE A 109 -2.37 13.32 -8.66
CA PHE A 109 -2.70 12.63 -9.91
C PHE A 109 -3.97 13.16 -10.60
N GLY A 110 -4.72 14.07 -9.96
CA GLY A 110 -5.91 14.69 -10.54
C GLY A 110 -7.15 13.79 -10.60
N HIS A 111 -7.08 12.58 -10.04
CA HIS A 111 -8.20 11.64 -9.97
C HIS A 111 -8.18 10.86 -8.64
N ARG A 112 -9.30 10.22 -8.29
CA ARG A 112 -9.38 9.40 -7.06
C ARG A 112 -8.56 8.11 -7.22
N PRO A 113 -7.96 7.58 -6.14
CA PRO A 113 -7.35 6.25 -6.19
C PRO A 113 -8.42 5.18 -6.44
N ARG A 114 -8.01 4.08 -7.08
CA ARG A 114 -8.84 2.89 -7.17
C ARG A 114 -8.87 2.17 -5.83
N THR A 115 -9.86 1.32 -5.62
CA THR A 115 -9.92 0.43 -4.47
C THR A 115 -9.88 -1.03 -4.91
N GLU A 116 -9.27 -1.87 -4.09
CA GLU A 116 -9.24 -3.32 -4.29
C GLU A 116 -9.60 -4.04 -2.99
N ARG A 117 -10.19 -5.24 -3.11
CA ARG A 117 -10.56 -6.06 -1.96
C ARG A 117 -9.54 -7.16 -1.76
N SER A 118 -9.01 -7.29 -0.56
CA SER A 118 -8.07 -8.34 -0.19
C SER A 118 -8.38 -8.86 1.21
N ALA A 119 -8.06 -10.12 1.49
CA ALA A 119 -8.20 -10.65 2.84
C ALA A 119 -7.13 -10.04 3.77
N ASP A 120 -7.43 -9.99 5.07
CA ASP A 120 -6.39 -9.82 6.08
C ASP A 120 -5.57 -11.11 6.14
N TYR A 121 -4.27 -11.03 5.81
CA TYR A 121 -3.33 -12.16 5.84
C TYR A 121 -2.39 -12.08 7.06
N THR A 122 -2.62 -11.13 7.99
CA THR A 122 -1.77 -10.90 9.18
C THR A 122 -2.29 -11.58 10.45
N PHE A 123 -2.85 -12.79 10.32
CA PHE A 123 -3.30 -13.63 11.44
C PHE A 123 -2.19 -14.02 12.42
#